data_AF-A0A2H1WV01-F1
#
_entry.id   AF-A0A2H1WV01-F1
#
_cell.length_a   1.000
_cell.length_b   1.000
_cell.length_c   1.000
_cell.angle_alpha   90.00
_cell.angle_beta   90.00
_cell.angle_gamma   90.00
#
_symmetry.space_group_name_H-M   'P 1'
#
loop_
_entity.id
_entity.type
_entity.pdbx_description
1 polymer ?
#
loop_
_entity_poly.entity_id
_entity_poly.type
_entity_poly.pdbx_seq_one_letter_code
_entity_poly.pdbx_strand_id
1 'polypeptide(L)'
;VEVNGKSVCEFKHRIPACKVTHFGIEGGIIVDKIEFVREENPNVPIPNVTPIPKGMCPNRRIRIKGKTPPGCKRFYVDLQCGPKVNANEDIAFRFDVRLDEKKVVRNHCADSKWGKEESDGESPFKVGECFEISIHCYQDIYRVKVNGNCFCDFAHRITCDKVTHVVVAGECTVFQVDFDPPEQ
;
A
#
# COMPACT_ATOMS: atom_id res chain seq x y z
N VAL A 1 -25.05 11.28 8.97
CA VAL A 1 -25.53 11.67 7.63
C VAL A 1 -25.63 13.18 7.59
N GLU A 2 -24.93 13.80 6.66
CA GLU A 2 -24.88 15.26 6.49
C GLU A 2 -25.42 15.62 5.12
N VAL A 3 -26.20 16.70 5.03
CA VAL A 3 -26.73 17.23 3.76
C VAL A 3 -26.54 18.74 3.76
N ASN A 4 -25.92 19.27 2.71
CA ASN A 4 -25.64 20.71 2.55
C ASN A 4 -24.93 21.34 3.76
N GLY A 5 -23.91 20.67 4.32
CA GLY A 5 -23.15 21.19 5.45
C GLY A 5 -23.84 21.03 6.82
N LYS A 6 -25.01 20.38 6.89
CA LYS A 6 -25.81 20.26 8.11
C LYS A 6 -26.06 18.80 8.46
N SER A 7 -25.79 18.46 9.73
CA SER A 7 -26.10 17.12 10.25
C SER A 7 -27.61 16.89 10.23
N VAL A 8 -28.04 15.80 9.60
CA VAL A 8 -29.45 15.43 9.46
C VAL A 8 -29.82 14.32 10.45
N CYS A 9 -29.02 13.26 10.47
CA CYS A 9 -29.26 12.13 11.37
C CYS A 9 -28.02 11.27 11.59
N GLU A 10 -28.06 10.50 12.68
CA GLU A 10 -27.18 9.38 12.92
C GLU A 10 -27.95 8.08 12.70
N PHE A 11 -27.35 7.13 11.97
CA PHE A 11 -27.95 5.82 11.76
C PHE A 11 -27.04 4.74 12.36
N LYS A 12 -27.47 4.16 13.47
CA LYS A 12 -26.73 3.08 14.13
C LYS A 12 -26.71 1.83 13.26
N HIS A 13 -25.52 1.26 13.06
CA HIS A 13 -25.36 0.00 12.34
C HIS A 13 -26.19 -1.11 12.98
N ARG A 14 -27.09 -1.73 12.18
CA ARG A 14 -27.86 -2.93 12.57
C ARG A 14 -27.28 -4.22 11.98
N ILE A 15 -26.39 -4.08 11.01
CA ILE A 15 -25.53 -5.13 10.48
C ILE A 15 -24.08 -4.61 10.49
N PRO A 16 -23.07 -5.49 10.58
CA PRO A 16 -21.67 -5.07 10.49
C PRO A 16 -21.41 -4.34 9.17
N ALA A 17 -20.75 -3.18 9.24
CA ALA A 17 -20.46 -2.37 8.04
C ALA A 17 -19.67 -3.15 6.98
N CYS A 18 -18.79 -4.08 7.40
CA CYS A 18 -18.02 -4.95 6.50
C CYS A 18 -18.88 -5.91 5.66
N LYS A 19 -20.17 -6.09 5.95
CA LYS A 19 -21.09 -6.89 5.14
C LYS A 19 -21.78 -6.08 4.03
N VAL A 20 -21.61 -4.75 3.99
CA VAL A 20 -22.16 -3.90 2.92
C VAL A 20 -21.24 -3.98 1.71
N THR A 21 -21.76 -4.46 0.59
CA THR A 21 -20.96 -4.72 -0.62
C THR A 21 -21.37 -3.86 -1.82
N HIS A 22 -22.58 -3.29 -1.80
CA HIS A 22 -23.14 -2.52 -2.90
C HIS A 22 -23.81 -1.26 -2.36
N PHE A 23 -23.77 -0.19 -3.15
CA PHE A 23 -24.49 1.05 -2.91
C PHE A 23 -25.48 1.25 -4.06
N GLY A 24 -26.74 1.51 -3.72
CA GLY A 24 -27.82 1.69 -4.70
C GLY A 24 -28.56 3.00 -4.44
N ILE A 25 -28.94 3.68 -5.52
CA ILE A 25 -29.78 4.87 -5.50
C ILE A 25 -30.97 4.59 -6.40
N GLU A 26 -32.18 4.81 -5.89
CA GLU A 26 -33.42 4.66 -6.63
C GLU A 26 -34.31 5.90 -6.43
N GLY A 27 -35.17 6.20 -7.42
CA GLY A 27 -36.08 7.34 -7.40
C GLY A 27 -35.87 8.32 -8.55
N GLY A 28 -36.74 9.34 -8.63
CA GLY A 28 -36.71 10.36 -9.68
C GLY A 28 -35.67 11.46 -9.42
N ILE A 29 -34.38 11.12 -9.49
CA ILE A 29 -33.29 12.06 -9.27
C ILE A 29 -32.24 11.96 -10.39
N ILE A 30 -31.52 13.06 -10.61
CA ILE A 30 -30.32 13.09 -11.47
C ILE A 30 -29.12 13.20 -10.55
N VAL A 31 -28.19 12.24 -10.66
CA VAL A 31 -26.96 12.21 -9.86
C VAL A 31 -25.81 12.71 -10.71
N ASP A 32 -25.17 13.79 -10.28
CA ASP A 32 -24.03 14.38 -11.00
C ASP A 32 -22.72 13.64 -10.69
N LYS A 33 -22.40 13.44 -9.40
CA LYS A 33 -21.19 12.74 -8.94
C LYS A 33 -21.49 11.88 -7.72
N ILE A 34 -20.87 10.70 -7.67
CA ILE A 34 -20.73 9.88 -6.46
C ILE A 34 -19.24 9.75 -6.18
N GLU A 35 -18.83 10.02 -4.96
CA GLU A 35 -17.44 9.89 -4.54
C GLU A 35 -17.36 9.11 -3.24
N PHE A 36 -16.56 8.04 -3.25
CA PHE A 36 -16.26 7.27 -2.05
C PHE A 36 -14.98 7.81 -1.45
N VAL A 37 -15.12 8.67 -0.45
CA VAL A 37 -13.97 9.15 0.32
C VAL A 37 -13.66 8.10 1.37
N ARG A 38 -12.48 7.48 1.27
CA ARG A 38 -11.90 6.74 2.39
C ARG A 38 -11.22 7.77 3.29
N GLU A 39 -11.65 7.87 4.54
CA GLU A 39 -10.94 8.68 5.52
C GLU A 39 -9.54 8.08 5.70
N GLU A 40 -8.52 8.91 5.51
CA GLU A 40 -7.16 8.58 5.91
C GLU A 40 -7.16 8.31 7.42
N ASN A 41 -6.64 7.15 7.84
CA ASN A 41 -6.49 6.85 9.26
C ASN A 41 -5.07 7.25 9.68
N PRO A 42 -4.86 8.37 10.37
CA PRO A 42 -3.51 8.80 10.77
C PRO A 42 -2.87 7.89 11.82
N ASN A 43 -3.62 6.93 12.39
CA ASN A 43 -3.19 6.06 13.49
C ASN A 43 -3.02 4.60 13.05
N VAL A 44 -2.66 4.33 11.79
CA VAL A 44 -2.29 2.95 11.39
C VAL A 44 -1.05 2.52 12.19
N PRO A 45 -1.11 1.43 12.98
CA PRO A 45 0.04 0.95 13.74
C PRO A 45 1.18 0.54 12.83
N ILE A 46 2.43 0.82 13.26
CA ILE A 46 3.66 0.42 12.58
C ILE A 46 4.41 -0.59 13.47
N PRO A 47 4.83 -1.76 12.95
CA PRO A 47 4.68 -2.22 11.57
C PRO A 47 3.21 -2.48 11.20
N ASN A 48 2.81 -1.97 10.04
CA ASN A 48 1.51 -2.29 9.45
C ASN A 48 1.65 -3.58 8.67
N VAL A 49 0.89 -4.61 9.03
CA VAL A 49 0.84 -5.89 8.32
C VAL A 49 -0.56 -6.05 7.76
N THR A 50 -0.68 -5.92 6.44
CA THR A 50 -1.99 -5.94 5.76
C THR A 50 -2.08 -7.16 4.84
N PRO A 51 -3.05 -8.07 5.04
CA PRO A 51 -3.26 -9.19 4.13
C PRO A 51 -3.74 -8.69 2.76
N ILE A 52 -3.17 -9.27 1.70
CA ILE A 52 -3.58 -9.00 0.32
C ILE A 52 -4.84 -9.85 0.04
N PRO A 53 -6.01 -9.26 -0.27
CA PRO A 53 -7.24 -10.04 -0.43
C PRO A 53 -7.17 -11.06 -1.57
N LYS A 54 -7.09 -12.36 -1.25
CA LYS A 54 -6.83 -13.46 -2.21
C LYS A 54 -5.39 -13.55 -2.75
N GLY A 55 -4.41 -12.97 -2.06
CA GLY A 55 -2.98 -13.04 -2.44
C GLY A 55 -2.60 -12.12 -3.61
N MET A 56 -1.32 -11.97 -3.89
CA MET A 56 -0.86 -11.20 -5.05
C MET A 56 -1.03 -12.00 -6.35
N CYS A 57 -1.32 -11.32 -7.45
CA CYS A 57 -1.40 -11.91 -8.78
C CYS A 57 -1.03 -10.86 -9.84
N PRO A 58 -0.73 -11.27 -11.09
CA PRO A 58 -0.56 -10.31 -12.18
C PRO A 58 -1.78 -9.38 -12.32
N ASN A 59 -1.52 -8.15 -12.77
CA ASN A 59 -2.45 -7.02 -12.89
C ASN A 59 -3.03 -6.49 -11.57
N ARG A 60 -2.53 -6.97 -10.43
CA ARG A 60 -2.89 -6.39 -9.13
C ARG A 60 -2.02 -5.19 -8.80
N ARG A 61 -2.66 -4.12 -8.34
CA ARG A 61 -1.98 -2.91 -7.87
C ARG A 61 -2.25 -2.65 -6.39
N ILE A 62 -1.18 -2.37 -5.67
CA ILE A 62 -1.20 -1.93 -4.28
C ILE A 62 -0.93 -0.42 -4.27
N ARG A 63 -1.66 0.34 -3.46
CA ARG A 63 -1.38 1.75 -3.19
C ARG A 63 -1.16 1.97 -1.70
N ILE A 64 -0.08 2.65 -1.35
CA ILE A 64 0.28 2.97 0.03
C ILE A 64 0.44 4.48 0.11
N LYS A 65 -0.36 5.12 0.97
CA LYS A 65 -0.24 6.55 1.26
C LYS A 65 0.30 6.73 2.66
N GLY A 66 1.22 7.68 2.79
CA GLY A 66 1.85 7.97 4.06
C GLY A 66 2.63 9.26 4.04
N LYS A 67 3.39 9.47 5.11
CA LYS A 67 4.25 10.62 5.30
C LYS A 67 5.53 10.24 6.02
N THR A 68 6.62 10.87 5.64
CA THR A 68 7.88 10.81 6.40
C THR A 68 7.83 11.83 7.54
N PRO A 69 7.98 11.43 8.81
CA PRO A 69 8.05 12.38 9.92
C PRO A 69 9.36 13.19 9.87
N PRO A 70 9.43 14.35 10.57
CA PRO A 70 10.69 15.05 10.77
C PRO A 70 11.76 14.12 11.38
N GLY A 71 12.98 14.16 10.84
CA GLY A 71 14.08 13.31 11.28
C GLY A 71 14.04 11.86 10.78
N CYS A 72 13.06 11.49 9.94
CA CYS A 72 12.97 10.18 9.31
C CYS A 72 14.25 9.82 8.56
N LYS A 73 14.84 8.67 8.90
CA LYS A 73 16.01 8.11 8.24
C LYS A 73 15.65 6.99 7.27
N ARG A 74 14.77 6.08 7.69
CA ARG A 74 14.50 4.87 6.92
C ARG A 74 13.13 4.27 7.19
N PHE A 75 12.46 3.87 6.13
CA PHE A 75 11.27 3.01 6.19
C PHE A 75 11.28 2.05 5.00
N TYR A 76 10.47 0.99 5.07
CA TYR A 76 10.39 0.01 4.00
C TYR A 76 8.98 -0.53 3.81
N VAL A 77 8.75 -1.01 2.59
CA VAL A 77 7.57 -1.79 2.19
C VAL A 77 8.05 -3.18 1.76
N ASP A 78 7.52 -4.23 2.37
CA ASP A 78 7.75 -5.62 1.98
C ASP A 78 6.49 -6.24 1.38
N LEU A 79 6.68 -6.95 0.27
CA LEU A 79 5.75 -7.95 -0.23
C LEU A 79 6.17 -9.30 0.34
N GLN A 80 5.49 -9.73 1.41
CA GLN A 80 5.86 -10.86 2.25
C GLN A 80 5.03 -12.11 1.94
N CYS A 81 5.64 -13.28 2.04
CA CYS A 81 5.00 -14.58 1.78
C CYS A 81 4.21 -15.14 2.99
N GLY A 82 4.14 -14.40 4.09
CA GLY A 82 3.42 -14.77 5.30
C GLY A 82 3.10 -13.55 6.19
N PRO A 83 2.33 -13.73 7.27
CA PRO A 83 1.88 -12.61 8.13
C PRO A 83 2.88 -12.19 9.21
N LYS A 84 3.92 -12.98 9.49
CA LYS A 84 4.75 -12.78 10.68
C LYS A 84 5.91 -11.83 10.41
N VAL A 85 5.94 -10.69 11.10
CA VAL A 85 7.13 -9.81 11.11
C VAL A 85 8.21 -10.46 11.96
N ASN A 86 9.48 -10.42 11.51
CA ASN A 86 10.66 -10.98 12.20
C ASN A 86 10.72 -12.52 12.31
N ALA A 87 9.91 -13.28 11.57
CA ALA A 87 9.85 -14.74 11.68
C ALA A 87 10.51 -15.49 10.51
N ASN A 88 11.54 -14.93 9.88
CA ASN A 88 12.22 -15.55 8.72
C ASN A 88 11.27 -15.87 7.54
N GLU A 89 10.15 -15.14 7.43
CA GLU A 89 9.26 -15.26 6.28
C GLU A 89 9.95 -14.70 5.04
N ASP A 90 9.77 -15.36 3.90
CA ASP A 90 10.31 -14.92 2.63
C ASP A 90 9.71 -13.56 2.21
N ILE A 91 10.57 -12.69 1.69
CA ILE A 91 10.21 -11.36 1.19
C ILE A 91 10.48 -11.36 -0.32
N ALA A 92 9.40 -11.39 -1.11
CA ALA A 92 9.49 -11.40 -2.57
C ALA A 92 10.02 -10.08 -3.13
N PHE A 93 9.69 -8.98 -2.45
CA PHE A 93 10.13 -7.65 -2.82
C PHE A 93 10.19 -6.75 -1.58
N ARG A 94 11.39 -6.29 -1.24
CA ARG A 94 11.67 -5.21 -0.29
C ARG A 94 11.87 -3.93 -1.09
N PHE A 95 11.12 -2.89 -0.76
CA PHE A 95 11.33 -1.51 -1.20
C PHE A 95 11.77 -0.67 -0.01
N ASP A 96 13.06 -0.38 0.07
CA ASP A 96 13.74 0.14 1.27
C ASP A 96 14.22 1.57 1.05
N VAL A 97 13.49 2.53 1.60
CA VAL A 97 13.74 3.95 1.45
C VAL A 97 14.72 4.41 2.52
N ARG A 98 15.95 4.74 2.13
CA ARG A 98 17.03 5.22 2.99
C ARG A 98 17.25 6.71 2.74
N LEU A 99 16.53 7.56 3.48
CA LEU A 99 16.56 9.02 3.34
C LEU A 99 17.90 9.62 3.77
N ASP A 100 18.55 9.03 4.76
CA ASP A 100 19.89 9.40 5.23
C ASP A 100 20.98 9.13 4.17
N GLU A 101 20.81 8.06 3.38
CA GLU A 101 21.66 7.72 2.25
C GLU A 101 21.16 8.31 0.91
N LYS A 102 20.01 9.01 0.91
CA LYS A 102 19.32 9.57 -0.27
C LYS A 102 19.10 8.56 -1.40
N LYS A 103 18.77 7.31 -1.07
CA LYS A 103 18.57 6.25 -2.06
C LYS A 103 17.41 5.32 -1.68
N VAL A 104 16.94 4.57 -2.68
CA VAL A 104 15.98 3.49 -2.46
C VAL A 104 16.61 2.18 -2.90
N VAL A 105 16.71 1.24 -1.97
CA VAL A 105 17.23 -0.10 -2.22
C VAL A 105 16.08 -1.07 -2.47
N ARG A 106 16.23 -1.93 -3.47
CA ARG A 106 15.29 -3.03 -3.74
C ARG A 106 15.99 -4.36 -3.64
N ASN A 107 15.33 -5.34 -3.03
CA ASN A 107 15.87 -6.69 -2.92
C ASN A 107 14.75 -7.71 -2.66
N HIS A 108 15.14 -8.96 -2.48
CA HIS A 108 14.34 -10.06 -1.96
C HIS A 108 15.11 -10.76 -0.83
N CYS A 109 14.40 -11.47 0.03
CA CYS A 109 14.98 -12.33 1.05
C CYS A 109 14.32 -13.71 0.94
N ALA A 110 15.11 -14.75 0.73
CA ALA A 110 14.64 -16.14 0.68
C ALA A 110 15.47 -16.97 1.65
N ASP A 111 14.82 -17.83 2.46
CA ASP A 111 15.50 -18.64 3.48
C ASP A 111 16.42 -17.80 4.39
N SER A 112 15.92 -16.64 4.82
CA SER A 112 16.66 -15.64 5.62
C SER A 112 17.92 -15.06 4.98
N LYS A 113 18.10 -15.22 3.66
CA LYS A 113 19.25 -14.68 2.93
C LYS A 113 18.81 -13.58 1.97
N TRP A 114 19.41 -12.41 2.12
CA TRP A 114 19.25 -11.32 1.18
C TRP A 114 19.92 -11.64 -0.15
N GLY A 115 19.24 -11.31 -1.24
CA GLY A 115 19.80 -11.38 -2.58
C GLY A 115 20.71 -10.20 -2.92
N LYS A 116 20.94 -10.01 -4.23
CA LYS A 116 21.65 -8.85 -4.77
C LYS A 116 20.79 -7.58 -4.69
N GLU A 117 21.29 -6.54 -4.05
CA GLU A 117 20.63 -5.23 -4.01
C GLU A 117 20.58 -4.57 -5.40
N GLU A 118 19.49 -3.83 -5.65
CA GLU A 118 19.36 -2.86 -6.74
C GLU A 118 19.11 -1.48 -6.14
N SER A 119 19.80 -0.44 -6.63
CA SER A 119 19.78 0.90 -6.02
C SER A 119 19.95 2.04 -7.02
N ASP A 120 19.79 1.75 -8.32
CA ASP A 120 19.73 2.76 -9.37
C ASP A 120 18.52 3.68 -9.23
N GLY A 121 18.65 4.90 -9.73
CA GLY A 121 17.64 5.95 -9.64
C GLY A 121 17.85 6.93 -8.47
N GLU A 122 17.43 8.17 -8.66
CA GLU A 122 17.43 9.19 -7.60
C GLU A 122 16.23 8.98 -6.68
N SER A 123 16.44 9.07 -5.36
CA SER A 123 15.34 8.90 -4.40
C SER A 123 14.26 9.98 -4.58
N PRO A 124 12.98 9.60 -4.79
CA PRO A 124 11.88 10.55 -4.91
C PRO A 124 11.33 11.01 -3.54
N PHE A 125 11.90 10.52 -2.43
CA PHE A 125 11.41 10.78 -1.08
C PHE A 125 12.17 11.92 -0.39
N LYS A 126 11.43 12.73 0.36
CA LYS A 126 11.97 13.80 1.21
C LYS A 126 11.42 13.67 2.61
N VAL A 127 12.19 14.15 3.60
CA VAL A 127 11.78 14.17 5.01
C VAL A 127 10.68 15.23 5.20
N GLY A 128 9.61 14.87 5.92
CA GLY A 128 8.49 15.77 6.21
C GLY A 128 7.39 15.80 5.13
N GLU A 129 7.58 15.11 4.00
CA GLU A 129 6.64 15.12 2.87
C GLU A 129 5.73 13.89 2.85
N CYS A 130 4.53 14.07 2.28
CA CYS A 130 3.63 12.97 1.98
C CYS A 130 4.13 12.21 0.74
N PHE A 131 3.80 10.92 0.71
CA PHE A 131 4.09 10.06 -0.43
C PHE A 131 2.90 9.17 -0.77
N GLU A 132 2.78 8.83 -2.05
CA GLU A 132 2.00 7.71 -2.55
C GLU A 132 2.93 6.75 -3.27
N ILE A 133 3.02 5.51 -2.78
CA ILE A 133 3.71 4.41 -3.45
C ILE A 133 2.66 3.54 -4.13
N SER A 134 2.82 3.32 -5.43
CA SER A 134 2.01 2.38 -6.19
C SER A 134 2.88 1.23 -6.68
N ILE A 135 2.52 0.00 -6.32
CA ILE A 135 3.23 -1.21 -6.76
C ILE A 135 2.28 -2.02 -7.63
N HIS A 136 2.56 -2.08 -8.94
CA HIS A 136 1.80 -2.86 -9.89
C HIS A 136 2.55 -4.17 -10.18
N CYS A 137 1.91 -5.30 -9.88
CA CYS A 137 2.41 -6.62 -10.22
C CYS A 137 2.07 -6.95 -11.68
N TYR A 138 3.09 -7.05 -12.53
CA TYR A 138 2.97 -7.65 -13.86
C TYR A 138 3.43 -9.11 -13.81
N GLN A 139 3.36 -9.79 -14.96
CA GLN A 139 3.72 -11.20 -15.08
C GLN A 139 5.14 -11.50 -14.59
N ASP A 140 6.13 -10.66 -14.91
CA ASP A 140 7.55 -10.92 -14.62
C ASP A 140 8.21 -9.87 -13.70
N ILE A 141 7.51 -8.78 -13.38
CA ILE A 141 8.06 -7.65 -12.63
C ILE A 141 7.07 -7.05 -11.63
N TYR A 142 7.59 -6.35 -10.62
CA TYR A 142 6.89 -5.30 -9.91
C TYR A 142 7.31 -3.94 -10.48
N ARG A 143 6.34 -3.15 -10.95
CA ARG A 143 6.56 -1.76 -11.37
C ARG A 143 6.14 -0.82 -10.25
N VAL A 144 7.06 0.04 -9.82
CA VAL A 144 6.83 1.01 -8.76
C VAL A 144 6.67 2.41 -9.34
N LYS A 145 5.62 3.11 -8.90
CA LYS A 145 5.48 4.55 -9.06
C LYS A 145 5.49 5.23 -7.70
N VAL A 146 6.09 6.41 -7.63
CA VAL A 146 6.05 7.29 -6.45
C VAL A 146 5.43 8.62 -6.87
N ASN A 147 4.37 9.03 -6.17
CA ASN A 147 3.61 10.25 -6.47
C ASN A 147 3.18 10.34 -7.95
N GLY A 148 2.71 9.22 -8.50
CA GLY A 148 2.26 9.10 -9.91
C GLY A 148 3.37 8.91 -10.95
N ASN A 149 4.63 9.16 -10.60
CA ASN A 149 5.77 9.05 -11.52
C ASN A 149 6.40 7.66 -11.49
N CYS A 150 6.74 7.09 -12.65
CA CYS A 150 7.50 5.83 -12.72
C CYS A 150 8.84 5.98 -12.02
N PHE A 151 9.16 5.05 -11.12
CA PHE A 151 10.40 5.05 -10.35
C PHE A 151 11.32 3.90 -10.75
N CYS A 152 10.86 2.64 -10.60
CA CYS A 152 11.67 1.47 -10.94
C CYS A 152 10.81 0.27 -11.35
N ASP A 153 11.43 -0.67 -12.04
CA ASP A 153 10.95 -2.03 -12.22
C ASP A 153 11.84 -2.98 -11.42
N PHE A 154 11.27 -4.02 -10.81
CA PHE A 154 12.01 -5.07 -10.10
C PHE A 154 11.55 -6.43 -10.61
N ALA A 155 12.46 -7.22 -11.17
CA ALA A 155 12.13 -8.55 -11.68
C ALA A 155 11.75 -9.51 -10.56
N HIS A 156 10.75 -10.37 -10.80
CA HIS A 156 10.34 -11.39 -9.82
C HIS A 156 11.50 -12.34 -9.56
N ARG A 157 11.93 -12.41 -8.30
CA ARG A 157 12.91 -13.40 -7.82
C ARG A 157 12.26 -14.50 -6.97
N ILE A 158 11.10 -14.18 -6.42
CA ILE A 158 10.12 -15.12 -5.85
C ILE A 158 8.83 -14.89 -6.64
N THR A 159 8.15 -15.98 -6.99
CA THR A 159 6.91 -15.90 -7.77
C THR A 159 5.82 -15.14 -6.99
N CYS A 160 5.10 -14.26 -7.68
CA CYS A 160 4.17 -13.33 -7.03
C CYS A 160 3.02 -14.05 -6.30
N ASP A 161 2.61 -15.24 -6.74
CA ASP A 161 1.55 -16.05 -6.13
C ASP A 161 1.83 -16.46 -4.68
N LYS A 162 3.11 -16.45 -4.26
CA LYS A 162 3.50 -16.70 -2.87
C LYS A 162 3.27 -15.50 -1.95
N VAL A 163 3.13 -14.29 -2.50
CA VAL A 163 2.96 -13.07 -1.71
C VAL A 163 1.54 -13.00 -1.15
N THR A 164 1.44 -12.91 0.16
CA THR A 164 0.15 -12.88 0.87
C THR A 164 -0.07 -11.62 1.67
N HIS A 165 0.99 -10.87 2.00
CA HIS A 165 0.93 -9.69 2.87
C HIS A 165 1.76 -8.53 2.33
N VAL A 166 1.32 -7.31 2.62
CA VAL A 166 2.11 -6.09 2.54
C VAL A 166 2.51 -5.72 3.96
N VAL A 167 3.80 -5.48 4.18
CA VAL A 167 4.30 -4.97 5.45
C VAL A 167 4.88 -3.59 5.23
N VAL A 168 4.44 -2.59 5.99
CA VAL A 168 5.05 -1.26 6.01
C VAL A 168 5.63 -1.01 7.39
N ALA A 169 6.93 -0.71 7.45
CA ALA A 169 7.66 -0.63 8.72
C ALA A 169 8.81 0.39 8.67
N GLY A 170 9.36 0.70 9.85
CA GLY A 170 10.36 1.75 10.02
C GLY A 170 9.74 3.11 10.30
N GLU A 171 10.48 4.19 10.06
CA GLU A 171 10.14 5.54 10.47
C GLU A 171 9.18 6.22 9.48
N CYS A 172 7.92 5.81 9.41
CA CYS A 172 6.91 6.49 8.60
C CYS A 172 5.55 6.50 9.30
N THR A 173 4.65 7.38 8.84
CA THR A 173 3.23 7.30 9.13
C THR A 173 2.53 6.75 7.90
N VAL A 174 1.68 5.74 8.08
CA VAL A 174 0.83 5.21 7.01
C VAL A 174 -0.59 5.70 7.26
N PHE A 175 -1.21 6.21 6.21
CA PHE A 175 -2.60 6.67 6.24
C PHE A 175 -3.53 5.61 5.67
N GLN A 176 -3.04 4.88 4.66
CA GLN A 176 -3.86 4.00 3.86
C GLN A 176 -3.01 2.95 3.14
N VAL A 177 -3.51 1.71 3.12
CA VAL A 177 -3.03 0.63 2.24
C VAL A 177 -4.25 0.10 1.50
N ASP A 178 -4.26 0.31 0.19
CA ASP A 178 -5.34 -0.11 -0.70
C ASP A 178 -4.87 -1.18 -1.69
N PHE A 179 -5.83 -1.98 -2.11
CA PHE A 179 -5.69 -2.93 -3.19
C PHE A 179 -6.69 -2.55 -4.26
N ASP A 180 -6.23 -2.35 -5.48
CA ASP A 180 -7.14 -2.23 -6.60
C ASP A 180 -7.87 -3.55 -6.82
N PRO A 181 -9.16 -3.50 -7.23
CA PRO A 181 -9.79 -4.68 -7.77
C PRO A 181 -8.92 -5.22 -8.92
N PRO A 182 -8.80 -6.55 -9.08
CA PRO A 182 -8.20 -7.10 -10.29
C PRO A 182 -8.92 -6.47 -11.49
N GLU A 183 -8.17 -5.93 -12.46
CA GLU A 183 -8.76 -5.50 -13.73
C GLU A 183 -9.53 -6.70 -14.32
N GLN A 184 -10.82 -6.50 -14.63
CA GLN A 184 -11.71 -7.52 -15.21
C GLN A 184 -11.39 -7.74 -16.68
#